data_AF-L1KYM9-F1
#
_entry.id   AF-L1KYM9-F1
#
_cell.length_a   1.000
_cell.length_b   1.000
_cell.length_c   1.000
_cell.angle_alpha   90.00
_cell.angle_beta   90.00
_cell.angle_gamma   90.00
#
_symmetry.space_group_name_H-M   'P 1'
#
loop_
_entity.id
_entity.type
_entity.pdbx_description
1 polymer ?
#
loop_
_entity_poly.entity_id
_entity_poly.type
_entity_poly.pdbx_seq_one_letter_code
_entity_poly.pdbx_strand_id
1 'polypeptide(L)'
;MRLARAAGAAAAVVSALTVLLAPTSTAYAAPGDTVVLSARDALQALPVQDEDRTGYERTKFRHWIDADRDGCSTRSEVLLEEAVTAPAPRAPTAR
;
A
#
# COMPACT_ATOMS: atom_id res chain seq x y z
N MET A 1 62.21 13.59 5.14
CA MET A 1 61.19 12.63 4.64
C MET A 1 60.35 12.06 5.79
N ARG A 2 59.38 12.78 6.37
CA ARG A 2 58.42 12.21 7.36
C ARG A 2 57.03 12.88 7.37
N LEU A 3 56.62 13.57 6.30
CA LEU A 3 55.33 14.28 6.25
C LEU A 3 54.24 13.55 5.46
N ALA A 4 54.55 12.44 4.77
CA ALA A 4 53.59 11.73 3.92
C ALA A 4 52.66 10.74 4.67
N ARG A 5 52.92 10.45 5.95
CA ARG A 5 52.13 9.43 6.71
C ARG A 5 50.90 9.98 7.42
N ALA A 6 50.83 11.27 7.72
CA ALA A 6 49.71 11.87 8.44
C ALA A 6 48.51 12.21 7.53
N ALA A 7 48.75 12.47 6.24
CA ALA A 7 47.69 12.76 5.28
C ALA A 7 46.81 11.53 4.95
N GLY A 8 47.38 10.33 5.01
CA GLY A 8 46.65 9.08 4.76
C GLY A 8 45.61 8.74 5.83
N ALA A 9 45.86 9.11 7.09
CA ALA A 9 44.94 8.83 8.20
C ALA A 9 43.72 9.79 8.20
N ALA A 10 43.94 11.08 7.91
CA ALA A 10 42.85 12.06 7.84
C ALA A 10 41.88 11.78 6.68
N ALA A 11 42.41 11.38 5.52
CA ALA A 11 41.58 10.99 4.37
C ALA A 11 40.74 9.73 4.67
N ALA A 12 41.33 8.73 5.33
CA ALA A 12 40.62 7.49 5.68
C ALA A 12 39.47 7.70 6.68
N VAL A 13 39.64 8.61 7.65
CA VAL A 13 38.59 8.94 8.64
C VAL A 13 37.44 9.72 8.01
N VAL A 14 37.74 10.67 7.10
CA VAL A 14 36.72 11.43 6.36
C VAL A 14 35.90 10.50 5.45
N SER A 15 36.54 9.55 4.76
CA SER A 15 35.85 8.56 3.93
C SER A 15 34.96 7.59 4.72
N ALA A 16 35.38 7.20 5.92
CA ALA A 16 34.56 6.34 6.80
C ALA A 16 33.30 7.09 7.30
N LEU A 17 33.41 8.38 7.59
CA LEU A 17 32.29 9.20 8.05
C LEU A 17 31.23 9.41 6.95
N THR A 18 31.65 9.53 5.68
CA THR A 18 30.72 9.65 4.55
C THR A 18 29.86 8.40 4.30
N VAL A 19 30.37 7.20 4.63
CA VAL A 19 29.58 5.95 4.53
C VAL A 19 28.52 5.88 5.62
N LEU A 20 28.81 6.41 6.82
CA LEU A 20 27.89 6.36 7.95
C LEU A 20 26.74 7.37 7.83
N LEU A 21 26.95 8.48 7.13
CA LEU A 21 25.94 9.53 6.88
C LEU A 21 25.16 9.33 5.57
N ALA A 22 25.45 8.25 4.83
CA ALA A 22 24.71 7.96 3.60
C ALA A 22 23.25 7.60 3.96
N PRO A 23 22.24 8.20 3.30
CA PRO A 23 20.86 7.80 3.47
C PRO A 23 20.73 6.34 3.03
N THR A 24 20.24 5.49 3.93
CA THR A 24 19.86 4.11 3.59
C THR A 24 18.60 4.16 2.74
N SER A 25 18.78 4.11 1.42
CA SER A 25 17.68 3.91 0.50
C SER A 25 17.15 2.48 0.67
N THR A 26 15.92 2.34 1.19
CA THR A 26 15.19 1.07 1.11
C THR A 26 14.89 0.80 -0.36
N ALA A 27 15.57 -0.17 -0.96
CA ALA A 27 15.28 -0.61 -2.31
C ALA A 27 13.97 -1.41 -2.30
N TYR A 28 12.95 -0.92 -3.01
CA TYR A 28 11.75 -1.69 -3.29
C TYR A 28 12.01 -2.62 -4.46
N ALA A 29 11.36 -3.78 -4.46
CA ALA A 29 11.38 -4.68 -5.60
C ALA A 29 10.80 -3.99 -6.84
N ALA A 30 11.48 -4.12 -7.96
CA ALA A 30 11.00 -3.63 -9.24
C ALA A 30 9.90 -4.56 -9.79
N PRO A 31 9.03 -4.07 -10.70
CA PRO A 31 8.08 -4.93 -11.38
C PRO A 31 8.78 -6.09 -12.10
N GLY A 32 8.42 -7.33 -11.74
CA GLY A 32 9.01 -8.55 -12.31
C GLY A 32 10.09 -9.20 -11.44
N ASP A 33 10.52 -8.57 -10.35
CA ASP A 33 11.46 -9.18 -9.41
C ASP A 33 10.81 -10.35 -8.67
N THR A 34 11.54 -11.46 -8.54
CA THR A 34 11.15 -12.54 -7.63
C THR A 34 11.67 -12.24 -6.24
N VAL A 35 10.75 -11.99 -5.32
CA VAL A 35 11.06 -11.65 -3.94
C VAL A 35 10.63 -12.79 -3.02
N VAL A 36 11.56 -13.33 -2.24
CA VAL A 36 11.27 -14.39 -1.27
C VAL A 36 11.12 -13.77 0.12
N LEU A 37 9.88 -13.62 0.56
CA LEU A 37 9.50 -13.14 1.90
C LEU A 37 8.44 -14.08 2.49
N SER A 38 8.23 -13.99 3.80
CA SER A 38 7.03 -14.59 4.39
C SER A 38 5.79 -13.86 3.87
N ALA A 39 4.66 -14.55 3.78
CA ALA A 39 3.39 -13.91 3.38
C ALA A 39 3.03 -12.72 4.30
N ARG A 40 3.38 -12.80 5.59
CA ARG A 40 3.15 -11.72 6.55
C ARG A 40 3.97 -10.48 6.23
N ASP A 41 5.27 -10.65 5.98
CA ASP A 41 6.16 -9.52 5.69
C ASP A 41 5.82 -8.88 4.35
N ALA A 42 5.42 -9.68 3.36
CA ALA A 42 4.95 -9.19 2.07
C ALA A 42 3.70 -8.30 2.21
N LEU A 43 2.73 -8.70 3.04
CA LEU A 43 1.55 -7.88 3.32
C LEU A 43 1.89 -6.59 4.05
N GLN A 44 2.83 -6.63 5.00
CA GLN A 44 3.28 -5.44 5.73
C GLN A 44 4.05 -4.44 4.85
N ALA A 45 4.68 -4.91 3.78
CA ALA A 45 5.42 -4.07 2.84
C ALA A 45 4.52 -3.33 1.84
N LEU A 46 3.22 -3.68 1.74
CA LEU A 46 2.29 -3.00 0.84
C LEU A 46 2.04 -1.56 1.32
N PRO A 47 2.25 -0.54 0.47
CA PRO A 47 1.94 0.83 0.83
C PRO A 47 0.43 1.01 0.97
N VAL A 48 0.01 1.68 2.04
CA VAL A 48 -1.38 2.12 2.19
C VAL A 48 -1.62 3.28 1.24
N GLN A 49 -2.65 3.16 0.41
CA GLN A 49 -3.05 4.16 -0.57
C GLN A 49 -4.57 4.31 -0.56
N ASP A 50 -5.06 5.44 -1.06
CA ASP A 50 -6.49 5.64 -1.29
C ASP A 50 -7.01 4.68 -2.37
N GLU A 51 -8.30 4.35 -2.30
CA GLU A 51 -8.97 3.50 -3.30
C GLU A 51 -8.94 4.18 -4.68
N ASP A 52 -8.29 3.55 -5.66
CA ASP A 52 -8.40 3.94 -7.07
C ASP A 52 -9.52 3.14 -7.75
N ARG A 53 -10.53 3.86 -8.25
CA ARG A 53 -11.71 3.30 -8.91
C ARG A 53 -11.67 3.49 -10.43
N THR A 54 -10.53 3.89 -10.98
CA THR A 54 -10.37 4.07 -12.42
C THR A 54 -10.70 2.78 -13.17
N GLY A 55 -11.58 2.87 -14.17
CA GLY A 55 -12.07 1.72 -14.94
C GLY A 55 -13.18 0.91 -14.26
N TYR A 56 -13.52 1.20 -13.00
CA TYR A 56 -14.68 0.60 -12.34
C TYR A 56 -15.97 1.30 -12.78
N GLU A 57 -16.81 0.57 -13.52
CA GLU A 57 -18.16 1.02 -13.87
C GLU A 57 -19.21 0.12 -13.22
N ARG A 58 -19.95 0.69 -12.26
CA ARG A 58 -20.98 -0.05 -11.50
C ARG A 58 -22.03 -0.70 -12.41
N THR A 59 -22.38 -0.03 -13.50
CA THR A 59 -23.40 -0.49 -14.46
C THR A 59 -23.03 -1.79 -15.16
N LYS A 60 -21.75 -2.19 -15.16
CA LYS A 60 -21.31 -3.50 -15.66
C LYS A 60 -21.74 -4.66 -14.76
N PHE A 61 -22.13 -4.39 -13.51
CA PHE A 61 -22.54 -5.39 -12.52
C PHE A 61 -24.07 -5.42 -12.37
N ARG A 62 -24.72 -6.10 -13.32
CA ARG A 62 -26.19 -6.20 -13.46
C ARG A 62 -26.93 -6.88 -12.28
N HIS A 63 -26.24 -7.59 -11.40
CA HIS A 63 -26.86 -8.31 -10.28
C HIS A 63 -26.96 -7.50 -8.98
N TRP A 64 -26.52 -6.24 -8.98
CA TRP A 64 -26.71 -5.33 -7.84
C TRP A 64 -28.07 -4.65 -7.92
N ILE A 65 -29.12 -5.45 -7.81
CA ILE A 65 -30.52 -5.05 -7.88
C ILE A 65 -31.20 -5.27 -6.54
N ASP A 66 -32.38 -4.70 -6.37
CA ASP A 66 -33.31 -5.03 -5.29
C ASP A 66 -34.17 -6.22 -5.76
N ALA A 67 -33.75 -7.44 -5.39
CA ALA A 67 -34.34 -8.67 -5.92
C ALA A 67 -35.65 -9.05 -5.19
N ASP A 68 -35.74 -8.75 -3.90
CA ASP A 68 -36.86 -9.06 -3.02
C ASP A 68 -37.81 -7.87 -2.78
N ARG A 69 -37.46 -6.68 -3.29
CA ARG A 69 -38.25 -5.45 -3.27
C ARG A 69 -38.38 -4.85 -1.87
N ASP A 70 -37.35 -4.99 -1.06
CA ASP A 70 -37.30 -4.43 0.28
C ASP A 70 -36.73 -2.99 0.32
N GLY A 71 -36.28 -2.47 -0.84
CA GLY A 71 -35.70 -1.14 -0.99
C GLY A 71 -34.17 -1.09 -0.80
N CYS A 72 -33.54 -2.23 -0.49
CA CYS A 72 -32.10 -2.41 -0.51
C CYS A 72 -31.67 -3.09 -1.81
N SER A 73 -30.47 -2.77 -2.28
CA SER A 73 -29.88 -3.55 -3.37
C SER A 73 -29.02 -4.66 -2.77
N THR A 74 -28.83 -5.77 -3.48
CA THR A 74 -28.00 -6.90 -3.03
C THR A 74 -26.61 -6.47 -2.54
N ARG A 75 -26.04 -5.40 -3.11
CA ARG A 75 -24.80 -4.82 -2.59
C ARG A 75 -24.96 -4.26 -1.18
N SER A 76 -25.97 -3.44 -0.96
CA SER A 76 -26.23 -2.82 0.34
C SER A 76 -26.44 -3.88 1.41
N GLU A 77 -27.17 -4.94 1.07
CA GLU A 77 -27.35 -6.12 1.94
C GLU A 77 -26.00 -6.76 2.28
N VAL A 78 -25.18 -7.12 1.28
CA VAL A 78 -23.86 -7.71 1.50
C VAL A 78 -22.95 -6.78 2.32
N LEU A 79 -22.97 -5.49 2.06
CA LEU A 79 -22.19 -4.52 2.83
C LEU A 79 -22.66 -4.40 4.28
N LEU A 80 -23.93 -4.65 4.58
CA LEU A 80 -24.45 -4.66 5.94
C LEU A 80 -24.12 -5.99 6.64
N GLU A 81 -24.21 -7.11 5.93
CA GLU A 81 -23.96 -8.47 6.45
C GLU A 81 -22.48 -8.73 6.74
N GLU A 82 -21.58 -8.31 5.85
CA GLU A 82 -20.13 -8.57 5.96
C GLU A 82 -19.38 -7.50 6.75
N ALA A 83 -20.04 -6.42 7.16
CA ALA A 83 -19.40 -5.32 7.87
C ALA A 83 -19.07 -5.68 9.32
N VAL A 84 -17.78 -5.58 9.66
CA VAL A 84 -17.31 -5.65 11.07
C VAL A 84 -17.89 -4.50 11.91
N THR A 85 -18.13 -3.35 11.29
CA THR A 85 -18.83 -2.22 11.89
C THR A 85 -19.88 -1.74 10.91
N ALA A 86 -21.15 -1.85 11.31
CA ALA A 86 -22.26 -1.54 10.43
C ALA A 86 -22.17 -0.11 9.88
N PRO A 87 -22.20 0.07 8.55
CA PRO A 87 -22.30 1.41 7.97
C PRO A 87 -23.68 2.00 8.25
N ALA A 88 -23.77 3.33 8.26
CA ALA A 88 -25.08 3.99 8.28
C ALA A 88 -25.89 3.51 7.05
N PRO A 89 -27.17 3.13 7.22
CA PRO A 89 -28.02 2.76 6.10
C PRO A 89 -28.02 3.89 5.07
N ARG A 90 -27.74 3.57 3.80
CA ARG A 90 -27.93 4.54 2.72
C ARG A 90 -29.42 4.87 2.68
N ALA A 91 -29.77 6.16 2.75
CA ALA A 91 -31.15 6.62 2.66
C ALA A 91 -31.86 6.00 1.46
N PRO A 92 -33.15 5.61 1.58
CA PRO A 92 -33.88 5.00 0.49
C PRO A 92 -33.89 5.96 -0.71
N THR A 93 -33.18 5.58 -1.77
CA THR A 93 -33.24 6.31 -3.03
C THR A 93 -34.59 6.02 -3.66
N ALA A 94 -35.49 7.00 -3.65
CA ALA A 94 -36.72 6.98 -4.43
C ALA A 94 -36.34 6.65 -5.89
N ARG A 95 -36.88 5.54 -6.37
CA ARG A 95 -36.64 5.01 -7.72
C ARG A 95 -37.41 5.81 -8.77
#